data_AF-A0A1J5X0A5-F1
#
_entry.id   AF-A0A1J5X0A5-F1
#
_cell.length_a   1.000
_cell.length_b   1.000
_cell.length_c   1.000
_cell.angle_alpha   90.00
_cell.angle_beta   90.00
_cell.angle_gamma   90.00
#
_symmetry.space_group_name_H-M   'P 1'
#
loop_
_entity.id
_entity.type
_entity.pdbx_description
1 polymer ?
#
loop_
_entity_poly.entity_id
_entity_poly.type
_entity_poly.pdbx_seq_one_letter_code
_entity_poly.pdbx_strand_id
1 'polypeptide(L)'
;MVTEKELFELELEFVQTLANPGYLRHIIQKGCLEDERFLGYLRYLAYFKRKEYICFIEYPDCLEVLDLLLLDETRRALIEDEYSFGAQQYAGWLRRERRGFT
;
A
#
# COMPACT_ATOMS: atom_id res chain seq x y z
N MET A 1 16.69 -2.26 -22.37
CA MET A 1 16.69 -0.99 -21.62
C MET A 1 15.24 -0.75 -21.25
N VAL A 2 14.90 -0.69 -19.97
CA VAL A 2 13.53 -0.36 -19.54
C VAL A 2 13.27 1.11 -19.88
N THR A 3 12.17 1.39 -20.56
CA THR A 3 11.76 2.74 -20.94
C THR A 3 11.04 3.44 -19.78
N GLU A 4 10.99 4.77 -19.80
CA GLU A 4 10.28 5.56 -18.78
C GLU A 4 8.78 5.19 -18.71
N LYS A 5 8.19 4.85 -19.86
CA LYS A 5 6.80 4.39 -19.95
C LYS A 5 6.61 3.03 -19.26
N GLU A 6 7.48 2.07 -19.53
CA GLU A 6 7.40 0.74 -18.92
C GLU A 6 7.62 0.82 -17.40
N LEU A 7 8.52 1.69 -16.94
CA LEU A 7 8.72 1.92 -15.50
C LEU A 7 7.45 2.46 -14.85
N PHE A 8 6.82 3.47 -15.45
CA PHE A 8 5.56 4.03 -14.95
C PHE A 8 4.45 2.98 -14.88
N GLU A 9 4.30 2.15 -15.92
CA GLU A 9 3.31 1.07 -15.94
C GLU A 9 3.58 0.03 -14.83
N LEU A 10 4.84 -0.34 -14.61
CA LEU A 10 5.24 -1.25 -13.53
C LEU A 10 4.97 -0.66 -12.14
N GLU A 11 5.28 0.62 -11.94
CA GLU A 11 5.04 1.32 -10.68
C GLU A 11 3.54 1.43 -10.40
N LEU A 12 2.74 1.70 -11.43
CA LEU A 12 1.28 1.77 -11.36
C LEU A 12 0.69 0.40 -11.00
N GLU A 13 1.10 -0.66 -11.68
CA GLU A 13 0.68 -2.03 -11.37
C GLU A 13 1.04 -2.41 -9.93
N PHE A 14 2.29 -2.12 -9.53
CA PHE A 14 2.77 -2.38 -8.18
C PHE A 14 1.93 -1.68 -7.12
N VAL A 15 1.68 -0.37 -7.26
CA VAL A 15 0.85 0.39 -6.32
C VAL A 15 -0.53 -0.25 -6.23
N GLN A 16 -1.17 -0.56 -7.36
CA GLN A 16 -2.49 -1.17 -7.36
C GLN A 16 -2.51 -2.56 -6.71
N THR A 17 -1.43 -3.36 -6.82
CA THR A 17 -1.34 -4.65 -6.12
C THR A 17 -1.31 -4.53 -4.59
N LEU A 18 -0.97 -3.36 -4.03
CA LEU A 18 -1.05 -3.14 -2.58
C LEU A 18 -2.49 -3.26 -2.05
N ALA A 19 -3.49 -3.01 -2.88
CA ALA A 19 -4.89 -3.24 -2.51
C ALA A 19 -5.20 -4.73 -2.26
N ASN A 20 -4.39 -5.65 -2.80
CA ASN A 20 -4.57 -7.08 -2.62
C ASN A 20 -4.00 -7.54 -1.27
N PRO A 21 -4.85 -7.98 -0.32
CA PRO A 21 -4.39 -8.40 1.01
C PRO A 21 -3.47 -9.62 0.97
N GLY A 22 -3.60 -10.49 -0.03
CA GLY A 22 -2.70 -11.65 -0.20
C GLY A 22 -1.29 -11.24 -0.58
N TYR A 23 -1.15 -10.23 -1.44
CA TYR A 23 0.16 -9.68 -1.80
C TYR A 23 0.78 -8.89 -0.64
N LEU A 24 -0.04 -8.11 0.07
CA LEU A 24 0.41 -7.37 1.24
C LEU A 24 0.97 -8.31 2.33
N ARG A 25 0.31 -9.44 2.57
CA ARG A 25 0.83 -10.48 3.47
C ARG A 25 2.19 -11.01 3.03
N HIS A 26 2.40 -11.22 1.74
CA HIS A 26 3.68 -11.65 1.20
C HIS A 26 4.79 -10.62 1.42
N ILE A 27 4.49 -9.32 1.30
CA ILE A 27 5.44 -8.24 1.62
C ILE A 27 5.82 -8.26 3.11
N ILE A 28 4.83 -8.44 4.00
CA ILE A 28 5.04 -8.53 5.45
C ILE A 28 5.93 -9.74 5.78
N GLN A 29 5.60 -10.92 5.23
CA GLN A 29 6.34 -12.16 5.44
C GLN A 29 7.81 -12.09 4.99
N LYS A 30 8.09 -11.28 3.98
CA LYS A 30 9.46 -11.04 3.52
C LYS A 30 10.25 -10.07 4.40
N GLY A 31 9.63 -9.44 5.39
CA GLY A 31 10.25 -8.41 6.23
C GLY A 31 10.55 -7.11 5.48
N CYS A 32 9.95 -6.89 4.31
CA CYS A 32 10.25 -5.71 3.48
C CYS A 32 9.81 -4.40 4.15
N LEU A 33 8.81 -4.44 5.03
CA LEU A 33 8.28 -3.28 5.75
C LEU A 33 9.22 -2.78 6.86
N GLU A 34 10.25 -3.54 7.21
CA GLU A 34 11.28 -3.13 8.17
C GLU A 34 12.45 -2.40 7.48
N ASP A 35 12.60 -2.53 6.15
CA ASP A 35 13.67 -1.87 5.39
C ASP A 35 13.32 -0.41 5.08
N GLU A 36 14.11 0.52 5.62
CA GLU A 36 13.98 1.96 5.38
C GLU A 36 14.05 2.34 3.89
N ARG A 37 14.79 1.57 3.07
CA ARG A 37 14.89 1.80 1.62
C ARG A 37 13.55 1.51 0.95
N PHE A 38 12.89 0.42 1.36
CA PHE A 38 11.58 0.07 0.85
C PHE A 38 10.52 1.09 1.28
N LEU A 39 10.57 1.56 2.53
CA LEU A 39 9.71 2.65 2.99
C LEU A 39 9.97 3.95 2.22
N GLY A 40 11.22 4.23 1.85
CA GLY A 40 11.59 5.33 0.95
C GLY A 40 10.95 5.21 -0.42
N TYR A 41 10.92 4.00 -0.97
CA TYR A 41 10.25 3.71 -2.24
C TYR A 41 8.71 3.87 -2.15
N LEU A 42 8.08 3.40 -1.07
CA LEU A 42 6.65 3.62 -0.84
C LEU A 42 6.31 5.13 -0.75
N ARG A 43 7.16 5.92 -0.09
CA ARG A 43 7.02 7.40 -0.06
C ARG A 43 7.16 8.02 -1.44
N TYR A 44 8.05 7.48 -2.28
CA TYR A 44 8.17 7.92 -3.66
C TYR A 44 6.86 7.69 -4.41
N LEU A 45 6.27 6.48 -4.32
CA LEU A 45 5.02 6.10 -4.98
C LEU A 45 3.80 6.92 -4.56
N ALA A 46 3.86 7.67 -3.46
CA ALA A 46 2.80 8.62 -3.09
C ALA A 46 2.59 9.74 -4.14
N TYR A 47 3.46 9.89 -5.15
CA TYR A 47 3.19 10.80 -6.27
C TYR A 47 1.92 10.41 -7.06
N PHE A 48 1.49 9.13 -7.05
CA PHE A 48 0.24 8.69 -7.68
C PHE A 48 -1.01 9.32 -7.07
N LYS A 49 -0.91 9.90 -5.86
CA LYS A 49 -1.99 10.64 -5.21
C LYS A 49 -2.20 12.04 -5.78
N ARG A 50 -1.26 12.56 -6.59
CA ARG A 50 -1.40 13.87 -7.22
C ARG A 50 -2.49 13.82 -8.30
N LYS A 51 -3.16 14.96 -8.54
CA LYS A 51 -4.32 15.04 -9.44
C LYS A 51 -4.02 14.57 -10.86
N GLU A 52 -2.79 14.73 -11.31
CA GLU A 52 -2.31 14.40 -12.65
C GLU A 52 -2.20 12.88 -12.87
N TYR A 53 -2.03 12.10 -11.79
CA TYR A 53 -1.77 10.66 -11.87
C TYR A 53 -2.91 9.81 -11.29
N ILE A 54 -3.75 10.39 -10.44
CA ILE A 54 -4.86 9.66 -9.81
C ILE A 54 -5.88 9.11 -10.82
N CYS A 55 -5.97 9.72 -12.02
CA CYS A 55 -6.84 9.24 -13.09
C CYS A 55 -6.42 7.86 -13.67
N PHE A 56 -5.19 7.41 -13.41
CA PHE A 56 -4.70 6.10 -13.83
C PHE A 56 -4.95 4.99 -12.79
N ILE A 57 -5.43 5.34 -11.60
CA ILE A 57 -5.67 4.38 -10.52
C ILE A 57 -7.07 3.78 -10.69
N GLU A 58 -7.15 2.47 -10.90
CA GLU A 58 -8.42 1.73 -10.98
C GLU A 58 -8.92 1.31 -9.60
N TYR A 59 -8.01 1.00 -8.68
CA TYR A 59 -8.31 0.54 -7.33
C TYR A 59 -7.97 1.62 -6.28
N PRO A 60 -8.90 2.52 -5.91
CA PRO A 60 -8.59 3.64 -5.01
C PRO A 60 -8.11 3.18 -3.63
N ASP A 61 -8.55 2.00 -3.18
CA ASP A 61 -8.12 1.39 -1.91
C ASP A 61 -6.58 1.25 -1.83
N CYS A 62 -5.87 1.12 -2.95
CA CYS A 62 -4.42 0.97 -2.94
C CYS A 62 -3.69 2.19 -2.35
N LEU A 63 -4.25 3.39 -2.53
CA LEU A 63 -3.68 4.62 -2.01
C LEU A 63 -3.90 4.74 -0.50
N GLU A 64 -5.04 4.26 0.00
CA GLU A 64 -5.31 4.17 1.44
C GLU A 64 -4.35 3.18 2.10
N VAL A 65 -4.12 2.02 1.48
CA VAL A 65 -3.12 1.06 1.98
C VAL A 65 -1.73 1.65 1.99
N LEU A 66 -1.35 2.38 0.94
CA LEU A 66 -0.07 3.04 0.86
C LEU A 66 0.14 3.98 2.04
N ASP A 67 -0.88 4.76 2.42
CA ASP A 67 -0.84 5.62 3.59
C ASP A 67 -0.72 4.81 4.89
N LEU A 68 -1.48 3.73 5.04
CA LEU A 68 -1.44 2.85 6.21
C LEU A 68 -0.04 2.22 6.40
N LEU A 69 0.64 1.85 5.32
CA LEU A 69 2.00 1.29 5.37
C LEU A 69 3.06 2.32 5.78
N LEU A 70 2.82 3.60 5.50
CA LEU A 70 3.71 4.69 5.86
C LEU A 70 3.55 5.14 7.31
N LEU A 71 2.41 4.86 7.95
CA LEU A 71 2.18 5.10 9.38
C LEU A 71 2.88 4.03 10.22
N ASP A 72 3.74 4.46 11.14
CA ASP A 72 4.57 3.55 11.95
C ASP A 72 3.74 2.67 12.88
N GLU A 73 2.68 3.21 13.49
CA GLU A 73 1.78 2.49 14.40
C GLU A 73 1.04 1.38 13.66
N THR A 74 0.49 1.71 12.49
CA THR A 74 -0.26 0.78 11.66
C THR A 74 0.66 -0.28 11.08
N ARG A 75 1.86 0.10 10.62
CA ARG A 75 2.85 -0.85 10.10
C ARG A 75 3.27 -1.87 11.17
N ARG A 76 3.53 -1.43 12.40
CA ARG A 76 3.83 -2.34 13.51
C ARG A 76 2.67 -3.28 13.80
N ALA A 77 1.45 -2.75 13.86
CA ALA A 77 0.25 -3.56 14.05
C ALA A 77 0.08 -4.60 12.91
N LEU A 78 0.39 -4.25 11.67
CA LEU A 78 0.32 -5.15 10.52
C LEU A 78 1.36 -6.29 10.59
N ILE A 79 2.57 -5.97 11.07
CA ILE A 79 3.64 -6.96 11.23
C ILE A 79 3.32 -7.91 12.40
N GLU A 80 2.86 -7.37 13.53
CA GLU A 80 2.46 -8.16 14.70
C GLU A 80 1.23 -9.05 14.39
N ASP A 81 0.33 -8.57 13.53
CA ASP A 81 -0.92 -9.24 13.17
C ASP A 81 -0.81 -10.09 11.88
N GLU A 82 0.39 -10.61 11.58
CA GLU A 82 0.68 -11.43 10.39
C GLU A 82 -0.35 -12.57 10.20
N TYR A 83 -0.78 -13.18 11.31
CA TYR A 83 -1.70 -14.32 11.34
C TYR A 83 -3.18 -13.94 11.19
N SER A 84 -3.58 -12.74 11.63
CA SER A 84 -4.99 -12.33 11.68
C SER A 84 -5.37 -11.42 10.52
N PHE A 85 -4.43 -11.04 9.65
CA PHE A 85 -4.68 -10.26 8.44
C PHE A 85 -5.45 -11.06 7.36
N GLY A 86 -6.68 -11.47 7.66
CA GLY A 86 -7.64 -12.02 6.72
C GLY A 86 -8.41 -10.91 6.02
N ALA A 87 -8.96 -11.21 4.84
CA ALA A 87 -9.74 -10.25 4.04
C ALA A 87 -10.84 -9.52 4.85
N GLN A 88 -11.42 -10.19 5.86
CA GLN A 88 -12.43 -9.63 6.76
C GLN A 88 -11.87 -8.55 7.70
N GLN A 89 -10.68 -8.77 8.27
CA GLN A 89 -10.02 -7.83 9.19
C GLN A 89 -9.40 -6.66 8.43
N TYR A 90 -8.79 -6.92 7.28
CA TYR A 90 -8.32 -5.88 6.36
C TYR A 90 -9.44 -4.94 5.93
N ALA A 91 -10.60 -5.49 5.52
CA ALA A 91 -11.78 -4.68 5.24
C ALA A 91 -12.28 -3.94 6.49
N GLY A 92 -12.05 -4.50 7.69
CA GLY A 92 -12.28 -3.81 8.97
C GLY A 92 -11.39 -2.59 9.14
N TRP A 93 -10.09 -2.70 8.86
CA TRP A 93 -9.13 -1.59 8.90
C TRP A 93 -9.53 -0.46 7.93
N LEU A 94 -9.82 -0.77 6.67
CA LEU A 94 -10.31 0.22 5.68
C LEU A 94 -11.66 0.86 6.09
N ARG A 95 -12.53 0.11 6.77
CA ARG A 95 -13.80 0.64 7.29
C ARG A 95 -13.63 1.50 8.54
N ARG A 96 -12.63 1.24 9.39
CA ARG A 96 -12.36 2.05 10.59
C ARG A 96 -11.77 3.40 10.21
N GLU A 97 -10.84 3.43 9.27
CA GLU A 97 -10.20 4.68 8.83
C GLU A 97 -11.23 5.64 8.20
N ARG A 98 -12.17 5.11 7.41
CA ARG A 98 -13.30 5.88 6.86
C ARG A 98 -14.25 6.49 7.91
N ARG A 99 -14.20 6.06 9.18
CA ARG A 99 -15.01 6.62 10.28
C ARG A 99 -14.26 7.63 11.16
N GLY A 100 -12.96 7.85 10.93
CA GLY A 100 -12.15 8.84 11.65
C GLY A 100 -12.29 10.28 11.14
N PHE A 101 -13.07 10.49 10.07
CA PHE A 101 -13.31 11.79 9.44
C PHE A 101 -14.80 12.19 9.56
N THR A 102 -15.23 12.55 10.78
CA THR A 102 -16.42 13.39 11.02
C THR A 102 -16.10 14.40 12.11
#